data_AF-A0A2A5GJI3-F1
#
_entry.id   AF-A0A2A5GJI3-F1
#
_cell.length_a   1.000
_cell.length_b   1.000
_cell.length_c   1.000
_cell.angle_alpha   90.00
_cell.angle_beta   90.00
_cell.angle_gamma   90.00
#
_symmetry.space_group_name_H-M   'P 1'
#
loop_
_entity.id
_entity.type
_entity.pdbx_description
1 polymer ?
#
loop_
_entity_poly.entity_id
_entity_poly.type
_entity_poly.pdbx_seq_one_letter_code
_entity_poly.pdbx_strand_id
1 'polypeptide(L)'
;MSSSPFLRSVREFMLVRRYSLRTIKSYLYWIKYYVVFHKKQYPMQLSASEVESFLTFLVVDRNVSAATQSIALNALVFLYGKFLNQPDIRTVQQ
;
A
#
# COMPACT_ATOMS: atom_id res chain seq x y z
N MET A 1 -6.37 11.66 -16.78
CA MET A 1 -5.12 11.37 -16.04
C MET A 1 -4.62 10.01 -16.47
N SER A 2 -3.41 9.94 -17.01
CA SER A 2 -2.78 8.69 -17.46
C SER A 2 -2.73 7.68 -16.31
N SER A 3 -3.45 6.57 -16.47
CA SER A 3 -3.47 5.48 -15.49
C SER A 3 -2.07 4.87 -15.40
N SER A 4 -1.40 5.03 -14.25
CA SER A 4 -0.11 4.37 -13.98
C SER A 4 -0.20 2.88 -14.35
N PRO A 5 0.70 2.35 -15.21
CA PRO A 5 0.71 0.94 -15.58
C PRO A 5 0.77 0.00 -14.37
N PHE A 6 1.54 0.40 -13.35
CA PHE A 6 1.64 -0.32 -12.07
C PHE A 6 0.31 -0.38 -11.31
N LEU A 7 -0.39 0.75 -11.15
CA LEU A 7 -1.69 0.72 -10.46
C LEU A 7 -2.76 -0.03 -11.27
N ARG A 8 -2.64 -0.05 -12.60
CA ARG A 8 -3.52 -0.86 -13.46
C ARG A 8 -3.29 -2.35 -13.24
N SER A 9 -2.04 -2.82 -13.23
CA SER A 9 -1.74 -4.23 -12.99
C SER A 9 -2.16 -4.69 -11.59
N VAL A 10 -1.98 -3.85 -10.56
CA VAL A 10 -2.51 -4.11 -9.21
C VAL A 10 -4.04 -4.26 -9.23
N ARG A 11 -4.74 -3.35 -9.93
CA ARG A 11 -6.20 -3.39 -10.06
C ARG A 11 -6.67 -4.68 -10.73
N GLU A 12 -6.08 -5.05 -11.86
CA GLU A 12 -6.42 -6.26 -12.62
C GLU A 12 -6.18 -7.52 -11.78
N PHE A 13 -5.03 -7.58 -11.08
CA PHE A 13 -4.70 -8.67 -10.17
C PHE A 13 -5.76 -8.87 -9.07
N MET A 14 -6.29 -7.77 -8.52
CA MET A 14 -7.35 -7.82 -7.51
C MET A 14 -8.72 -8.20 -8.10
N LEU A 15 -9.05 -7.74 -9.31
CA LEU A 15 -10.30 -8.07 -9.99
C LEU A 15 -10.41 -9.58 -10.28
N VAL A 16 -9.32 -10.18 -10.78
CA VAL A 16 -9.25 -11.63 -11.04
C VAL A 16 -9.48 -12.44 -9.76
N ARG A 17 -9.03 -11.91 -8.61
CA ARG A 17 -9.20 -12.52 -7.27
C ARG A 17 -10.50 -12.13 -6.57
N ARG A 18 -11.45 -11.53 -7.29
CA ARG A 18 -12.79 -11.20 -6.81
C ARG A 18 -12.81 -10.30 -5.56
N TYR A 19 -11.78 -9.45 -5.38
CA TYR A 19 -11.86 -8.40 -4.36
C TYR A 19 -13.01 -7.44 -4.67
N SER A 20 -13.71 -6.96 -3.64
CA SER A 20 -14.77 -5.98 -3.84
C SER A 20 -14.21 -4.69 -4.48
N LEU A 21 -15.02 -4.02 -5.30
CA LEU A 21 -14.63 -2.73 -5.90
C LEU A 21 -14.28 -1.67 -4.84
N ARG A 22 -14.93 -1.73 -3.68
CA ARG A 22 -14.62 -0.87 -2.53
C ARG A 22 -13.20 -1.14 -2.00
N THR A 23 -12.84 -2.41 -1.79
CA THR A 23 -11.49 -2.79 -1.35
C THR A 23 -10.44 -2.38 -2.38
N ILE A 24 -10.70 -2.61 -3.67
CA ILE A 24 -9.80 -2.21 -4.76
C ILE A 24 -9.56 -0.70 -4.73
N LYS A 25 -10.63 0.11 -4.66
CA LYS A 25 -10.50 1.57 -4.59
C LYS A 25 -9.67 2.01 -3.39
N SER A 26 -9.94 1.42 -2.22
CA SER A 26 -9.20 1.74 -0.99
C SER A 26 -7.72 1.36 -1.08
N TYR A 27 -7.41 0.19 -1.61
CA TYR A 27 -6.02 -0.29 -1.69
C TYR A 27 -5.23 0.51 -2.72
N LEU A 28 -5.79 0.77 -3.89
CA LEU A 28 -5.12 1.60 -4.91
C LEU A 28 -4.86 3.02 -4.40
N TYR A 29 -5.75 3.58 -3.58
CA TYR A 29 -5.52 4.87 -2.94
C TYR A 29 -4.29 4.84 -2.04
N TRP A 30 -4.21 3.89 -1.11
CA TRP A 30 -3.09 3.80 -0.16
C TRP A 30 -1.76 3.45 -0.84
N ILE A 31 -1.78 2.53 -1.81
CA ILE A 31 -0.60 2.19 -2.60
C ILE A 31 -0.10 3.41 -3.38
N LYS A 32 -1.00 4.16 -4.03
CA LYS A 32 -0.62 5.39 -4.71
C LYS A 32 -0.04 6.42 -3.74
N TYR A 33 -0.65 6.59 -2.57
CA TYR A 33 -0.19 7.58 -1.60
C TYR A 33 1.19 7.23 -1.06
N TYR A 34 1.42 5.96 -0.73
CA TYR A 34 2.73 5.43 -0.34
C TYR A 34 3.81 5.70 -1.40
N VAL A 35 3.54 5.39 -2.68
CA VAL A 35 4.47 5.64 -3.78
C VAL A 35 4.77 7.14 -3.93
N VAL A 36 3.77 8.00 -3.78
CA VAL A 36 3.96 9.45 -3.88
C VAL A 36 4.75 10.01 -2.69
N PHE A 37 4.51 9.50 -1.48
CA PHE A 37 5.26 9.86 -0.27
C PHE A 37 6.76 9.55 -0.45
N HIS A 38 7.08 8.39 -1.01
CA HIS A 38 8.45 7.98 -1.34
C HIS A 38 8.94 8.49 -2.70
N LYS A 39 8.47 9.67 -3.13
CA LYS A 39 8.95 10.38 -4.33
C LYS A 39 8.92 9.54 -5.63
N LYS A 40 7.93 8.64 -5.75
CA LYS A 40 7.74 7.70 -6.87
C LYS A 40 8.83 6.64 -7.01
N GLN A 41 9.56 6.33 -5.93
CA GLN A 41 10.42 5.15 -5.90
C GLN A 41 9.60 3.87 -6.11
N TYR A 42 10.21 2.88 -6.73
CA TYR A 42 9.54 1.60 -6.98
C TYR A 42 9.35 0.85 -5.67
N PRO A 43 8.13 0.35 -5.35
CA PRO A 43 7.90 -0.36 -4.10
C PRO A 43 8.82 -1.55 -3.83
N MET A 44 9.32 -2.20 -4.89
CA MET A 44 10.28 -3.31 -4.78
C MET A 44 11.65 -2.90 -4.21
N GLN A 45 11.98 -1.61 -4.24
CA GLN A 45 13.22 -1.04 -3.70
C GLN A 45 13.03 -0.50 -2.27
N LEU A 46 11.80 -0.47 -1.77
CA LEU A 46 11.46 0.04 -0.44
C LEU A 46 11.32 -1.15 0.51
N SER A 47 11.81 -0.99 1.74
CA SER A 47 11.80 -2.05 2.75
C SER A 47 10.72 -1.78 3.80
N ALA A 48 10.72 -2.58 4.87
CA ALA A 48 9.78 -2.39 5.97
C ALA A 48 9.99 -1.07 6.73
N SER A 49 11.20 -0.50 6.76
CA SER A 49 11.42 0.82 7.37
C SER A 49 10.66 1.94 6.66
N GLU A 50 10.51 1.84 5.34
CA GLU A 50 9.80 2.80 4.52
C GLU A 50 8.28 2.68 4.70
N VAL A 51 7.81 1.46 4.97
CA VAL A 51 6.43 1.22 5.40
C VAL A 51 6.18 1.86 6.76
N GLU A 52 7.05 1.61 7.74
CA GLU A 52 6.93 2.17 9.09
C GLU A 52 6.96 3.71 9.05
N SER A 53 7.92 4.30 8.33
CA SER A 53 8.01 5.75 8.14
C SER A 53 6.72 6.34 7.56
N PHE A 54 6.13 5.68 6.56
CA PHE A 54 4.86 6.13 5.98
C PHE A 54 3.70 6.02 6.97
N LEU A 55 3.60 4.92 7.72
CA LEU A 55 2.52 4.73 8.70
C LEU A 55 2.65 5.70 9.88
N THR A 56 3.87 6.04 10.31
CA THR A 56 4.15 7.07 11.30
C THR A 56 3.74 8.44 10.79
N PHE A 57 4.11 8.79 9.56
CA PHE A 57 3.67 10.04 8.90
C PHE A 57 2.14 10.16 8.85
N LEU A 58 1.43 9.06 8.57
CA LEU A 58 -0.04 9.11 8.55
C LEU A 58 -0.63 9.49 9.92
N VAL A 59 -0.05 9.00 11.01
CA VAL A 59 -0.55 9.28 12.35
C VAL A 59 -0.10 10.66 12.82
N VAL A 60 1.19 10.96 12.72
CA VAL A 60 1.78 12.17 13.31
C VAL A 60 1.44 13.41 12.49
N ASP A 61 1.66 13.37 11.16
CA ASP A 61 1.50 14.55 10.30
C ASP A 61 0.09 14.66 9.72
N ARG A 62 -0.53 13.51 9.40
CA ARG A 62 -1.86 13.48 8.78
C ARG A 62 -3.00 13.26 9.77
N ASN A 63 -2.70 13.02 11.04
CA ASN A 63 -3.68 12.82 12.12
C ASN A 63 -4.77 11.80 11.76
N VAL A 64 -4.41 10.73 11.04
CA VAL A 64 -5.38 9.69 10.69
C VAL A 64 -5.70 8.80 11.90
N SER A 65 -6.94 8.31 11.98
CA SER A 65 -7.31 7.35 13.03
C SER A 65 -6.55 6.02 12.91
N ALA A 66 -6.44 5.29 14.02
CA ALA A 66 -5.85 3.94 14.04
C ALA A 66 -6.55 2.97 13.05
N ALA A 67 -7.88 3.07 12.92
CA ALA A 67 -8.64 2.29 11.95
C ALA A 67 -8.25 2.65 10.49
N THR A 68 -8.05 3.94 10.21
CA THR A 68 -7.58 4.40 8.89
C THR A 68 -6.16 3.92 8.59
N GLN A 69 -5.25 4.01 9.57
CA GLN A 69 -3.88 3.51 9.45
C GLN A 69 -3.87 1.99 9.19
N SER A 70 -4.74 1.24 9.85
CA SER A 70 -4.89 -0.21 9.66
C SER A 70 -5.31 -0.57 8.22
N ILE A 71 -6.17 0.23 7.59
CA ILE A 71 -6.54 0.04 6.18
C ILE A 71 -5.33 0.32 5.26
N ALA A 72 -4.52 1.34 5.58
CA ALA A 72 -3.28 1.63 4.84
C ALA A 72 -2.28 0.48 4.96
N LEU A 73 -2.01 0.00 6.19
CA LEU A 73 -1.14 -1.15 6.44
C LEU A 73 -1.63 -2.40 5.68
N ASN A 74 -2.92 -2.71 5.74
CA ASN A 74 -3.48 -3.87 5.04
C ASN A 74 -3.30 -3.78 3.51
N ALA A 75 -3.39 -2.57 2.93
CA ALA A 75 -3.11 -2.36 1.52
C ALA A 75 -1.63 -2.61 1.18
N LEU A 76 -0.71 -2.20 2.05
CA LEU A 76 0.74 -2.44 1.86
C LEU A 76 1.11 -3.91 2.04
N VAL A 77 0.55 -4.58 3.05
CA VAL A 77 0.80 -6.03 3.22
C VAL A 77 0.26 -6.83 2.04
N PHE A 78 -0.90 -6.45 1.50
CA PHE A 78 -1.38 -7.00 0.24
C PHE A 78 -0.39 -6.75 -0.91
N LEU A 79 0.12 -5.51 -1.04
CA LEU A 79 1.05 -5.15 -2.10
C LEU A 79 2.31 -6.03 -2.06
N TYR A 80 2.98 -6.09 -0.91
CA TYR A 80 4.23 -6.83 -0.78
C TYR A 80 4.01 -8.35 -0.80
N GLY A 81 3.11 -8.86 0.02
CA GLY A 81 2.93 -10.30 0.18
C GLY A 81 2.18 -10.98 -0.95
N LYS A 82 1.15 -10.34 -1.54
CA LYS A 82 0.33 -10.97 -2.58
C LYS A 82 0.70 -10.53 -3.98
N PHE A 83 0.98 -9.25 -4.19
CA PHE A 83 1.19 -8.71 -5.54
C PHE A 83 2.66 -8.78 -5.97
N LEU A 84 3.61 -8.38 -5.11
CA LEU A 84 5.05 -8.39 -5.40
C LEU A 84 5.74 -9.72 -5.02
N ASN A 85 5.05 -10.59 -4.28
CA ASN A 85 5.57 -11.87 -3.80
C ASN A 85 6.90 -11.72 -3.00
N GLN A 86 6.96 -10.69 -2.17
CA GLN A 86 8.07 -10.38 -1.27
C GLN A 86 7.76 -10.83 0.17
N PRO A 87 8.79 -11.08 1.00
CA PRO A 87 8.59 -11.48 2.40
C PRO A 87 7.73 -10.46 3.16
N ASP A 88 6.94 -10.96 4.12
CA ASP A 88 5.94 -10.16 4.82
C ASP A 88 6.60 -8.99 5.59
N ILE A 89 6.18 -7.78 5.25
CA ILE A 89 6.61 -6.55 5.92
C ILE A 89 6.03 -6.40 7.34
N ARG A 90 5.08 -7.26 7.75
CA ARG A 90 4.54 -7.28 9.13
C ARG A 90 5.56 -7.66 10.20
N THR A 91 6.70 -8.21 9.82
CA THR A 91 7.73 -8.70 10.77
C THR A 91 8.41 -7.58 11.58
N VAL A 92 8.05 -6.31 11.38
CA VAL A 92 8.69 -5.14 12.02
C VAL A 92 7.79 -4.50 13.10
N GLN A 93 6.62 -5.06 13.39
CA GLN A 93 5.75 -4.60 14.49
C GLN A 93 5.55 -5.64 15.61
N GLN A 94 6.52 -6.53 15.84
CA GLN A 94 6.56 -7.40 17.02
C GLN A 94 7.56 -6.88 18.04
#